data_AF-A0A9E1RRD0-F1
#
_entry.id   AF-A0A9E1RRD0-F1
#
_cell.length_a   1.000
_cell.length_b   1.000
_cell.length_c   1.000
_cell.angle_alpha   90.00
_cell.angle_beta   90.00
_cell.angle_gamma   90.00
#
_symmetry.space_group_name_H-M   'P 1'
#
loop_
_entity.id
_entity.type
_entity.pdbx_description
1 polymer ?
#
loop_
_entity_poly.entity_id
_entity_poly.type
_entity_poly.pdbx_seq_one_letter_code
_entity_poly.pdbx_strand_id
1 'polypeptide(L)'
;MYFEAQGASSAFRDAGPHRTNRAVVHTGFRNVADDPDFRPELANEYLLLWGMFMTSFLADDYLADNNFHGAQQTLVTSASSKTSISLAACLAKRGGHRAVGLTSERNRAFVEGLGLYDQVTTYDEIDQLDSSAASGMVDMAGSGTVRTNVHNHFADNLQYSLTVGATHWEDMAGEAALPDPTPEMFFAPGQSAKRAKEWGPDELGCRVDGAFASLLDSSSGWLTVDHRTGADGMQQVYDQLVNGTADPSSGFIVSMGDAT
;
A
#
# COMPACT_ATOMS: atom_id res chain seq x y z
N MET A 1 26.34 -6.50 -10.32
CA MET A 1 25.34 -5.58 -10.90
C MET A 1 25.86 -4.18 -10.63
N TYR A 2 26.11 -3.37 -11.66
CA TYR A 2 26.65 -2.01 -11.47
C TYR A 2 25.50 -1.02 -11.43
N PHE A 3 25.51 -0.18 -10.39
CA PHE A 3 24.62 0.97 -10.24
C PHE A 3 25.13 2.11 -11.12
N GLU A 4 24.28 2.69 -11.99
CA GLU A 4 24.69 3.81 -12.84
C GLU A 4 23.91 5.08 -12.44
N ALA A 5 24.52 5.86 -11.56
CA ALA A 5 23.93 7.09 -11.06
C ALA A 5 23.91 8.19 -12.13
N GLN A 6 22.73 8.70 -12.46
CA GLN A 6 22.58 9.92 -13.23
C GLN A 6 21.90 11.00 -12.37
N GLY A 7 22.60 12.12 -12.15
CA GLY A 7 22.10 13.22 -11.33
C GLY A 7 20.95 13.98 -11.97
N ALA A 8 20.07 14.50 -11.10
CA ALA A 8 19.07 15.51 -11.35
C ALA A 8 19.22 16.60 -10.27
N SER A 9 18.57 17.76 -10.43
CA SER A 9 18.80 18.94 -9.56
C SER A 9 18.63 18.70 -8.05
N SER A 10 17.77 17.76 -7.65
CA SER A 10 17.48 17.39 -6.25
C SER A 10 17.33 15.88 -6.05
N ALA A 11 17.92 15.07 -6.95
CA ALA A 11 17.70 13.63 -7.00
C ALA A 11 18.80 12.94 -7.82
N PHE A 12 18.78 11.61 -7.85
CA PHE A 12 19.47 10.84 -8.88
C PHE A 12 18.57 9.71 -9.38
N ARG A 13 18.89 9.17 -10.55
CA ARG A 13 18.26 7.95 -11.07
C ARG A 13 19.30 6.86 -11.33
N ASP A 14 18.92 5.61 -11.12
CA ASP A 14 19.66 4.45 -11.61
C ASP A 14 19.33 4.22 -13.08
N ALA A 15 20.27 4.61 -13.95
CA ALA A 15 20.17 4.49 -15.40
C ALA A 15 20.80 3.19 -15.94
N GLY A 16 21.18 2.26 -15.06
CA GLY A 16 21.89 1.06 -15.48
C GLY A 16 21.05 0.16 -16.41
N PRO A 17 21.66 -0.66 -17.28
CA PRO A 17 20.95 -1.50 -18.25
C PRO A 17 19.89 -2.43 -17.64
N HIS A 18 20.04 -2.80 -16.38
CA HIS A 18 19.09 -3.63 -15.62
C HIS A 18 17.79 -2.90 -15.24
N ARG A 19 17.73 -1.57 -15.45
CA ARG A 19 16.58 -0.69 -15.16
C ARG A 19 15.84 -0.20 -16.41
N THR A 20 16.33 -0.48 -17.63
CA THR A 20 15.85 0.12 -18.90
C THR A 20 14.34 0.00 -19.16
N ASN A 21 13.66 -1.01 -18.59
CA ASN A 21 12.22 -1.23 -18.74
C ASN A 21 11.42 -0.99 -17.44
N ARG A 22 11.98 -0.29 -16.46
CA ARG A 22 11.28 0.07 -15.22
C ARG A 22 10.73 1.50 -15.33
N ALA A 23 9.53 1.71 -14.79
CA ALA A 23 8.98 3.06 -14.67
C ALA A 23 9.92 3.96 -13.85
N VAL A 24 9.98 5.26 -14.18
CA VAL A 24 10.90 6.25 -13.56
C VAL A 24 10.77 6.28 -12.03
N VAL A 25 9.57 6.04 -11.50
CA VAL A 25 9.31 5.97 -10.06
C VAL A 25 10.10 4.86 -9.34
N HIS A 26 10.50 3.79 -10.05
CA HIS A 26 11.28 2.67 -9.48
C HIS A 26 12.79 2.82 -9.68
N THR A 27 13.23 3.89 -10.33
CA THR A 27 14.64 4.16 -10.62
C THR A 27 15.12 5.47 -10.05
N GLY A 28 14.21 6.36 -9.62
CA GLY A 28 14.51 7.63 -8.98
C GLY A 28 14.75 7.51 -7.47
N PHE A 29 15.70 8.30 -6.98
CA PHE A 29 16.06 8.45 -5.58
C PHE A 29 16.05 9.93 -5.23
N ARG A 30 15.32 10.29 -4.17
CA ARG A 30 15.22 11.68 -3.70
C ARG A 30 16.46 12.06 -2.88
N ASN A 31 16.95 13.29 -3.05
CA ASN A 31 17.87 13.87 -2.09
C ASN A 31 17.08 14.41 -0.90
N VAL A 32 17.12 13.71 0.22
CA VAL A 32 16.41 14.13 1.44
C VAL A 32 16.97 15.42 2.06
N ALA A 33 18.19 15.84 1.69
CA ALA A 33 18.74 17.11 2.15
C ALA A 33 18.01 18.34 1.56
N ASP A 34 17.35 18.16 0.42
CA ASP A 34 16.57 19.21 -0.26
C ASP A 34 15.06 19.06 -0.02
N ASP A 35 14.65 18.07 0.78
CA ASP A 35 13.25 17.80 1.14
C ASP A 35 12.92 18.55 2.44
N PRO A 36 12.17 19.66 2.39
CA PRO A 36 11.88 20.48 3.58
C PRO A 36 10.99 19.76 4.59
N ASP A 37 10.30 18.71 4.18
CA ASP A 37 9.40 17.90 5.02
C ASP A 37 10.09 16.64 5.55
N PHE A 38 11.36 16.41 5.19
CA PHE A 38 12.14 15.32 5.73
C PHE A 38 12.48 15.54 7.21
N ARG A 39 12.13 14.55 8.03
CA ARG A 39 12.37 14.52 9.46
C ARG A 39 13.44 13.49 9.79
N PRO A 40 14.69 13.90 10.11
CA PRO A 40 15.79 12.97 10.38
C PRO A 40 15.48 11.96 11.48
N GLU A 41 14.69 12.35 12.47
CA GLU A 41 14.24 11.50 13.58
C GLU A 41 13.26 10.39 13.16
N LEU A 42 12.66 10.49 11.96
CA LEU A 42 11.77 9.48 11.36
C LEU A 42 12.34 8.91 10.05
N ALA A 43 13.66 8.95 9.88
CA ALA A 43 14.31 8.54 8.63
C ALA A 43 14.03 7.06 8.29
N ASN A 44 13.98 6.17 9.29
CA ASN A 44 13.71 4.75 9.07
C ASN A 44 12.27 4.50 8.61
N GLU A 45 11.31 5.16 9.26
CA GLU A 45 9.90 5.12 8.93
C GLU A 45 9.65 5.70 7.53
N TYR A 46 10.34 6.79 7.20
CA TYR A 46 10.35 7.35 5.85
C TYR A 46 10.79 6.29 4.83
N LEU A 47 11.95 5.65 5.05
CA LEU A 47 12.49 4.62 4.13
C LEU A 47 11.54 3.42 3.99
N LEU A 48 10.92 2.99 5.08
CA LEU A 48 10.03 1.82 5.10
C LEU A 48 8.68 2.08 4.42
N LEU A 49 8.18 3.31 4.48
CA LEU A 49 6.80 3.62 4.07
C LEU A 49 6.71 4.40 2.76
N TRP A 50 7.68 5.28 2.46
CA TRP A 50 7.61 6.18 1.31
C TRP A 50 7.37 5.44 -0.01
N GLY A 51 8.15 4.37 -0.25
CA GLY A 51 8.07 3.60 -1.48
C GLY A 51 6.71 2.94 -1.72
N MET A 52 5.93 2.69 -0.67
CA MET A 52 4.60 2.07 -0.75
C MET A 52 3.48 3.10 -0.70
N PHE A 53 3.70 4.23 -0.02
CA PHE A 53 2.69 5.24 0.25
C PHE A 53 2.07 5.83 -1.02
N MET A 54 2.88 6.11 -2.04
CA MET A 54 2.41 6.74 -3.27
C MET A 54 1.29 5.92 -3.95
N THR A 55 1.42 4.60 -3.99
CA THR A 55 0.39 3.72 -4.55
C THR A 55 -0.90 3.80 -3.75
N SER A 56 -0.80 3.78 -2.42
CA SER A 56 -1.96 3.86 -1.52
C SER A 56 -2.68 5.21 -1.63
N PHE A 57 -1.93 6.32 -1.68
CA PHE A 57 -2.48 7.65 -1.90
C PHE A 57 -3.22 7.73 -3.23
N LEU A 58 -2.61 7.24 -4.31
CA LEU A 58 -3.21 7.30 -5.65
C LEU A 58 -4.43 6.39 -5.77
N ALA A 59 -4.45 5.25 -5.06
CA ALA A 59 -5.63 4.38 -5.01
C ALA A 59 -6.81 5.06 -4.30
N ASP A 60 -6.59 5.67 -3.13
CA ASP A 60 -7.59 6.48 -2.44
C ASP A 60 -8.07 7.65 -3.30
N ASP A 61 -7.15 8.39 -3.92
CA ASP A 61 -7.51 9.51 -4.81
C ASP A 61 -8.32 9.05 -6.03
N TYR A 62 -7.92 7.96 -6.69
CA TYR A 62 -8.68 7.38 -7.80
C TYR A 62 -10.10 7.02 -7.37
N LEU A 63 -10.26 6.34 -6.23
CA LEU A 63 -11.57 5.97 -5.72
C LEU A 63 -12.42 7.19 -5.41
N ALA A 64 -11.86 8.19 -4.72
CA ALA A 64 -12.58 9.42 -4.40
C ALA A 64 -12.97 10.23 -5.66
N ASP A 65 -12.10 10.27 -6.67
CA ASP A 65 -12.36 10.93 -7.94
C ASP A 65 -13.56 10.34 -8.69
N ASN A 66 -13.77 9.03 -8.52
CA ASN A 66 -14.88 8.29 -9.11
C ASN A 66 -16.06 8.13 -8.14
N ASN A 67 -16.09 8.94 -7.06
CA ASN A 67 -17.12 8.89 -6.02
C ASN A 67 -17.33 7.46 -5.46
N PHE A 68 -16.23 6.72 -5.31
CA PHE A 68 -16.16 5.32 -4.87
C PHE A 68 -17.08 4.38 -5.67
N HIS A 69 -17.43 4.75 -6.91
CA HIS A 69 -18.43 4.06 -7.73
C HIS A 69 -19.77 3.84 -7.00
N GLY A 70 -20.12 4.70 -6.04
CA GLY A 70 -21.33 4.58 -5.23
C GLY A 70 -21.22 3.66 -4.02
N ALA A 71 -20.06 3.04 -3.76
CA ALA A 71 -19.82 2.30 -2.53
C ALA A 71 -19.85 3.23 -1.31
N GLN A 72 -20.33 2.71 -0.19
CA GLN A 72 -20.35 3.36 1.13
C GLN A 72 -19.20 2.89 2.02
N GLN A 73 -18.57 1.77 1.66
CA GLN A 73 -17.42 1.22 2.35
C GLN A 73 -16.40 0.60 1.40
N THR A 74 -15.14 0.60 1.81
CA THR A 74 -14.03 -0.06 1.13
C THR A 74 -13.47 -1.18 2.00
N LEU A 75 -13.53 -2.41 1.50
CA LEU A 75 -12.86 -3.58 2.04
C LEU A 75 -11.40 -3.56 1.58
N VAL A 76 -10.45 -3.55 2.51
CA VAL A 76 -9.01 -3.57 2.22
C VAL A 76 -8.44 -4.89 2.71
N THR A 77 -8.00 -5.75 1.79
CA THR A 77 -7.38 -7.05 2.15
C THR A 77 -5.94 -6.85 2.63
N SER A 78 -5.37 -7.84 3.33
CA SER A 78 -4.04 -7.73 3.93
C SER A 78 -3.91 -6.49 4.82
N ALA A 79 -4.93 -6.22 5.63
CA ALA A 79 -5.06 -4.98 6.40
C ALA A 79 -3.89 -4.69 7.37
N SER A 80 -3.09 -5.71 7.71
CA SER A 80 -1.86 -5.57 8.50
C SER A 80 -0.62 -5.18 7.69
N SER A 81 -0.69 -5.14 6.35
CA SER A 81 0.44 -4.77 5.48
C SER A 81 0.63 -3.26 5.42
N LYS A 82 1.89 -2.81 5.27
CA LYS A 82 2.24 -1.38 5.25
C LYS A 82 1.52 -0.60 4.14
N THR A 83 1.31 -1.20 2.97
CA THR A 83 0.54 -0.61 1.87
C THR A 83 -0.94 -0.44 2.24
N SER A 84 -1.54 -1.44 2.90
CA SER A 84 -2.94 -1.38 3.34
C SER A 84 -3.16 -0.40 4.50
N ILE A 85 -2.22 -0.34 5.45
CA ILE A 85 -2.20 0.65 6.52
C ILE A 85 -2.12 2.06 5.93
N SER A 86 -1.24 2.26 4.93
CA SER A 86 -1.12 3.54 4.23
C SER A 86 -2.41 3.93 3.51
N LEU A 87 -3.12 2.97 2.90
CA LEU A 87 -4.40 3.22 2.24
C LEU A 87 -5.49 3.55 3.27
N ALA A 88 -5.55 2.80 4.37
CA ALA A 88 -6.49 3.04 5.46
C ALA A 88 -6.30 4.43 6.08
N ALA A 89 -5.06 4.89 6.25
CA ALA A 89 -4.76 6.24 6.72
C ALA A 89 -5.30 7.35 5.78
N CYS A 90 -5.31 7.10 4.46
CA CYS A 90 -5.95 8.00 3.50
C CYS A 90 -7.49 7.92 3.59
N LEU A 91 -8.05 6.71 3.60
CA LEU A 91 -9.50 6.48 3.69
C LEU A 91 -10.11 7.04 4.98
N ALA A 92 -9.41 6.96 6.12
CA ALA A 92 -9.87 7.49 7.40
C ALA A 92 -10.11 9.01 7.37
N LYS A 93 -9.54 9.73 6.39
CA LYS A 93 -9.77 11.16 6.17
C LYS A 93 -10.98 11.44 5.26
N ARG A 94 -11.58 10.41 4.64
CA ARG A 94 -12.74 10.51 3.75
C ARG A 94 -14.01 10.49 4.60
N GLY A 95 -14.53 11.67 4.95
CA GLY A 95 -15.79 11.78 5.67
C GLY A 95 -16.94 11.09 4.91
N GLY A 96 -17.70 10.25 5.60
CA GLY A 96 -18.87 9.58 5.04
C GLY A 96 -18.58 8.30 4.25
N HIS A 97 -17.33 7.81 4.24
CA HIS A 97 -16.95 6.54 3.62
C HIS A 97 -16.21 5.66 4.62
N ARG A 98 -16.65 4.41 4.80
CA ARG A 98 -16.09 3.51 5.82
C ARG A 98 -14.92 2.69 5.28
N ALA A 99 -13.88 2.48 6.09
CA ALA A 99 -12.79 1.55 5.81
C ALA A 99 -12.98 0.26 6.62
N VAL A 100 -13.02 -0.89 5.93
CA VAL A 100 -13.12 -2.21 6.54
C VAL A 100 -11.85 -3.01 6.27
N GLY A 101 -11.12 -3.38 7.31
CA GLY A 101 -9.87 -4.14 7.20
C GLY A 101 -10.13 -5.64 7.20
N LEU A 102 -9.73 -6.34 6.14
CA LEU A 102 -9.73 -7.80 6.08
C LEU A 102 -8.34 -8.35 6.37
N THR A 103 -8.24 -9.22 7.37
CA THR A 103 -6.95 -9.75 7.86
C THR A 103 -7.07 -11.21 8.33
N SER A 104 -5.95 -11.85 8.63
CA SER A 104 -5.96 -13.16 9.30
C SER A 104 -6.25 -13.02 10.79
N GLU A 105 -6.84 -14.03 11.42
CA GLU A 105 -7.10 -14.04 12.87
C GLU A 105 -5.86 -13.66 13.71
N ARG A 106 -4.68 -14.20 13.38
CA ARG A 106 -3.43 -13.88 14.09
C ARG A 106 -3.07 -12.39 14.11
N ASN A 107 -3.55 -11.60 13.14
CA ASN A 107 -3.23 -10.18 12.98
C ASN A 107 -4.40 -9.28 13.40
N ARG A 108 -5.56 -9.84 13.79
CA ARG A 108 -6.77 -9.08 14.12
C ARG A 108 -6.51 -7.99 15.15
N ALA A 109 -5.97 -8.37 16.30
CA ALA A 109 -5.73 -7.45 17.41
C ALA A 109 -4.76 -6.31 17.03
N PHE A 110 -3.73 -6.61 16.22
CA PHE A 110 -2.82 -5.58 15.70
C PHE A 110 -3.57 -4.59 14.80
N VAL A 111 -4.37 -5.09 13.85
CA VAL A 111 -5.12 -4.24 12.91
C VAL A 111 -6.17 -3.38 13.62
N GLU A 112 -6.87 -3.93 14.62
CA GLU A 112 -7.79 -3.17 15.48
C GLU A 112 -7.04 -2.07 16.25
N GLY A 113 -5.85 -2.39 16.77
CA GLY A 113 -4.99 -1.45 17.50
C GLY A 113 -4.47 -0.27 16.67
N LEU A 114 -4.50 -0.35 15.33
CA LEU A 114 -4.13 0.76 14.45
C LEU A 114 -5.10 1.94 14.56
N GLY A 115 -6.38 1.68 14.86
CA GLY A 115 -7.42 2.72 14.87
C GLY A 115 -7.70 3.37 13.52
N LEU A 116 -7.30 2.74 12.40
CA LEU A 116 -7.46 3.25 11.03
C LEU A 116 -8.68 2.69 10.30
N TYR A 117 -9.26 1.60 10.79
CA TYR A 117 -10.40 0.94 10.18
C TYR A 117 -11.65 1.13 11.06
N ASP A 118 -12.78 1.42 10.43
CA ASP A 118 -14.08 1.49 11.12
C ASP A 118 -14.54 0.11 11.60
N GLN A 119 -14.08 -0.95 10.93
CA GLN A 119 -14.33 -2.34 11.27
C GLN A 119 -13.16 -3.21 10.82
N VAL A 120 -12.80 -4.19 11.65
CA VAL A 120 -11.84 -5.24 11.30
C VAL A 120 -12.58 -6.56 11.26
N THR A 121 -12.31 -7.37 10.23
CA THR A 121 -12.95 -8.67 10.03
C THR A 121 -11.90 -9.66 9.55
N THR A 122 -12.00 -10.89 10.01
CA THR A 122 -11.07 -11.92 9.57
C THR A 122 -11.49 -12.50 8.23
N TYR A 123 -10.55 -13.12 7.51
CA TYR A 123 -10.88 -13.79 6.25
C TYR A 123 -11.94 -14.89 6.38
N ASP A 124 -12.04 -15.52 7.56
CA ASP A 124 -13.00 -16.59 7.85
C ASP A 124 -14.39 -16.06 8.27
N GLU A 125 -14.53 -14.75 8.50
CA GLU A 125 -15.76 -14.09 8.94
C GLU A 125 -16.35 -13.15 7.87
N ILE A 126 -15.87 -13.21 6.62
CA ILE A 126 -16.34 -12.35 5.53
C ILE A 126 -17.87 -12.48 5.35
N ASP A 127 -18.41 -13.68 5.52
CA ASP A 127 -19.84 -13.99 5.42
C ASP A 127 -20.70 -13.36 6.52
N GLN A 128 -20.09 -12.78 7.55
CA GLN A 128 -20.75 -12.07 8.64
C GLN A 128 -20.90 -10.57 8.39
N LEU A 129 -20.26 -10.04 7.35
CA LEU A 129 -20.41 -8.63 6.96
C LEU A 129 -21.83 -8.38 6.46
N ASP A 130 -22.32 -7.15 6.64
CA ASP A 130 -23.61 -6.74 6.06
C ASP A 130 -23.48 -6.64 4.53
N SER A 131 -23.95 -7.68 3.83
CA SER A 131 -23.91 -7.75 2.37
C SER A 131 -24.88 -6.80 1.68
N SER A 132 -25.79 -6.14 2.42
CA SER A 132 -26.70 -5.13 1.85
C SER A 132 -26.03 -3.76 1.65
N ALA A 133 -24.89 -3.53 2.30
CA ALA A 133 -24.13 -2.30 2.12
C ALA A 133 -23.40 -2.29 0.78
N ALA A 134 -23.60 -1.24 -0.01
CA ALA A 134 -22.84 -1.00 -1.23
C ALA A 134 -21.35 -0.89 -0.88
N SER A 135 -20.55 -1.83 -1.35
CA SER A 135 -19.17 -2.03 -0.91
C SER A 135 -18.24 -2.05 -2.10
N GLY A 136 -16.98 -1.68 -1.92
CA GLY A 136 -15.94 -1.94 -2.90
C GLY A 136 -14.77 -2.66 -2.26
N MET A 137 -13.94 -3.30 -3.06
CA MET A 137 -12.75 -4.02 -2.57
C MET A 137 -11.48 -3.44 -3.18
N VAL A 138 -10.46 -3.29 -2.34
CA VAL A 138 -9.06 -3.12 -2.76
C VAL A 138 -8.27 -4.32 -2.26
N ASP A 139 -7.92 -5.21 -3.18
CA ASP A 139 -7.17 -6.43 -2.94
C ASP A 139 -5.67 -6.18 -3.00
N MET A 140 -5.04 -6.24 -1.82
CA MET A 140 -3.60 -6.17 -1.60
C MET A 140 -3.00 -7.56 -1.29
N ALA A 141 -3.85 -8.52 -0.89
CA ALA A 141 -3.45 -9.88 -0.54
C ALA A 141 -3.19 -10.74 -1.78
N GLY A 142 -3.90 -10.49 -2.89
CA GLY A 142 -3.84 -11.30 -4.10
C GLY A 142 -4.36 -12.73 -3.88
N SER A 143 -5.15 -12.96 -2.83
CA SER A 143 -5.70 -14.27 -2.51
C SER A 143 -7.00 -14.49 -3.28
N GLY A 144 -6.98 -15.40 -4.26
CA GLY A 144 -8.17 -15.76 -5.04
C GLY A 144 -9.32 -16.29 -4.17
N THR A 145 -9.02 -16.96 -3.05
CA THR A 145 -10.05 -17.41 -2.10
C THR A 145 -10.73 -16.24 -1.40
N VAL A 146 -9.97 -15.28 -0.87
CA VAL A 146 -10.54 -14.09 -0.21
C VAL A 146 -11.38 -13.29 -1.21
N ARG A 147 -10.85 -13.09 -2.43
CA ARG A 147 -11.58 -12.43 -3.51
C ARG A 147 -12.89 -13.14 -3.84
N THR A 148 -12.84 -14.46 -4.04
CA THR A 148 -14.05 -15.26 -4.31
C THR A 148 -15.09 -15.12 -3.20
N ASN A 149 -14.66 -15.16 -1.93
CA ASN A 149 -15.56 -15.00 -0.79
C ASN A 149 -16.20 -13.62 -0.77
N VAL A 150 -15.44 -12.54 -1.01
CA VAL A 150 -15.98 -11.18 -1.07
C VAL A 150 -16.97 -11.02 -2.23
N HIS A 151 -16.61 -11.44 -3.44
CA HIS A 151 -17.48 -11.32 -4.61
C HIS A 151 -18.79 -12.11 -4.44
N ASN A 152 -18.73 -13.33 -3.90
CA ASN A 152 -19.93 -14.13 -3.66
C ASN A 152 -20.80 -13.55 -2.53
N HIS A 153 -20.19 -12.99 -1.49
CA HIS A 153 -20.93 -12.46 -0.35
C HIS A 153 -21.67 -11.16 -0.68
N PHE A 154 -21.01 -10.22 -1.36
CA PHE A 154 -21.60 -8.93 -1.71
C PHE A 154 -22.36 -8.94 -3.03
N ALA A 155 -21.97 -9.81 -3.99
CA ALA A 155 -22.59 -9.95 -5.30
C ALA A 155 -22.91 -8.58 -5.94
N ASP A 156 -24.17 -8.31 -6.26
CA ASP A 156 -24.62 -7.06 -6.89
C ASP A 156 -24.34 -5.78 -6.05
N ASN A 157 -24.06 -5.92 -4.75
CA ASN A 157 -23.69 -4.81 -3.88
C ASN A 157 -22.18 -4.51 -3.89
N LEU A 158 -21.36 -5.33 -4.55
CA LEU A 158 -19.95 -5.00 -4.80
C LEU A 158 -19.86 -4.03 -5.99
N GLN A 159 -19.43 -2.80 -5.77
CA GLN A 159 -19.42 -1.73 -6.78
C GLN A 159 -18.13 -1.67 -7.58
N TYR A 160 -17.01 -2.09 -6.97
CA TYR A 160 -15.72 -2.19 -7.64
C TYR A 160 -14.85 -3.24 -6.96
N SER A 161 -13.89 -3.78 -7.71
CA SER A 161 -12.88 -4.72 -7.23
C SER A 161 -11.53 -4.34 -7.84
N LEU A 162 -10.68 -3.67 -7.06
CA LEU A 162 -9.36 -3.23 -7.50
C LEU A 162 -8.29 -4.16 -6.96
N THR A 163 -7.35 -4.59 -7.81
CA THR A 163 -6.15 -5.34 -7.41
C THR A 163 -4.94 -4.42 -7.44
N VAL A 164 -4.16 -4.40 -6.35
CA VAL A 164 -2.94 -3.60 -6.23
C VAL A 164 -1.73 -4.52 -6.07
N GLY A 165 -0.69 -4.30 -6.88
CA GLY A 165 0.59 -4.98 -6.69
C GLY A 165 0.72 -6.38 -7.32
N ALA A 166 -0.24 -6.83 -8.14
CA ALA A 166 -0.09 -8.09 -8.88
C ALA A 166 1.04 -7.97 -9.94
N THR A 167 2.19 -8.59 -9.66
CA THR A 167 3.39 -8.58 -10.54
C THR A 167 3.29 -9.55 -11.71
N HIS A 168 2.26 -10.39 -11.77
CA HIS A 168 2.02 -11.33 -12.86
C HIS A 168 0.57 -11.19 -13.35
N TRP A 169 0.41 -10.49 -14.48
CA TRP A 169 -0.86 -10.37 -15.21
C TRP A 169 -1.37 -11.72 -15.75
N GLU A 170 -0.47 -12.71 -15.88
CA GLU A 170 -0.77 -14.05 -16.40
C GLU A 170 -1.52 -14.93 -15.37
N ASP A 171 -1.29 -14.73 -14.07
CA ASP A 171 -1.90 -15.55 -13.01
C ASP A 171 -3.33 -15.11 -12.64
N MET A 172 -3.82 -13.99 -13.19
CA MET A 172 -5.24 -13.61 -13.09
C MET A 172 -6.14 -14.43 -14.02
N ALA A 173 -5.56 -15.18 -14.98
CA ALA A 173 -6.29 -16.04 -15.90
C ALA A 173 -6.50 -17.43 -15.31
N GLY A 174 -7.51 -17.59 -14.46
CA GLY A 174 -7.85 -18.90 -13.89
C GLY A 174 -8.88 -18.91 -12.78
N GLU A 175 -9.37 -17.75 -12.35
CA GLU A 175 -10.41 -17.67 -11.31
C GLU A 175 -11.72 -18.25 -11.87
N ALA A 176 -12.40 -19.06 -11.04
CA ALA A 176 -13.78 -19.47 -11.30
C ALA A 176 -14.63 -18.23 -11.61
N ALA A 177 -15.70 -18.36 -12.41
CA ALA A 177 -16.54 -17.21 -12.77
C ALA A 177 -17.00 -16.46 -11.51
N LEU A 178 -16.36 -15.31 -11.24
CA LEU A 178 -16.69 -14.45 -10.12
C LEU A 178 -17.95 -13.66 -10.49
N PRO A 179 -18.87 -13.43 -9.54
CA PRO A 179 -19.87 -12.38 -9.69
C PRO A 179 -19.20 -11.05 -10.05
N ASP A 180 -19.88 -10.26 -10.88
CA ASP A 180 -19.46 -8.91 -11.18
C ASP A 180 -19.29 -8.09 -9.88
N PRO A 181 -18.42 -7.08 -9.88
CA PRO A 181 -17.63 -6.57 -11.00
C PRO A 181 -16.42 -7.44 -11.29
N THR A 182 -15.93 -7.43 -12.53
CA THR A 182 -14.65 -8.07 -12.86
C THR A 182 -13.50 -7.38 -12.11
N PRO A 183 -12.58 -8.10 -11.46
CA PRO A 183 -11.41 -7.50 -10.82
C PRO A 183 -10.54 -6.71 -11.82
N GLU A 184 -10.24 -5.47 -11.48
CA GLU A 184 -9.42 -4.56 -12.30
C GLU A 184 -8.09 -4.26 -11.62
N MET A 185 -6.99 -4.26 -12.38
CA MET A 185 -5.69 -3.85 -11.84
C MET A 185 -5.64 -2.33 -11.70
N PHE A 186 -5.32 -1.85 -10.49
CA PHE A 186 -5.11 -0.43 -10.27
C PHE A 186 -3.76 0.03 -10.85
N PHE A 187 -3.81 0.93 -11.83
CA PHE A 187 -2.63 1.48 -12.50
C PHE A 187 -2.27 2.86 -11.93
N ALA A 188 -1.48 2.88 -10.85
CA ALA A 188 -1.04 4.11 -10.18
C ALA A 188 -0.40 5.17 -11.12
N PRO A 189 0.45 4.81 -12.11
CA PRO A 189 1.01 5.82 -13.02
C PRO A 189 -0.06 6.55 -13.84
N GLY A 190 -1.18 5.90 -14.16
CA GLY A 190 -2.29 6.51 -14.88
C GLY A 190 -2.96 7.62 -14.06
N GLN A 191 -3.28 7.34 -12.79
CA GLN A 191 -3.86 8.34 -11.89
C GLN A 191 -2.88 9.48 -11.61
N SER A 192 -1.60 9.16 -11.39
CA SER A 192 -0.55 10.17 -11.22
C SER A 192 -0.44 11.11 -12.42
N ALA A 193 -0.41 10.58 -13.64
CA ALA A 193 -0.36 11.38 -14.86
C ALA A 193 -1.61 12.25 -15.05
N LYS A 194 -2.79 11.71 -14.73
CA LYS A 194 -4.05 12.48 -14.74
C LYS A 194 -3.96 13.67 -13.77
N ARG A 195 -3.57 13.44 -12.52
CA ARG A 195 -3.48 14.50 -11.51
C ARG A 195 -2.38 15.51 -11.78
N ALA A 196 -1.24 15.09 -12.32
CA ALA A 196 -0.20 16.01 -12.76
C ALA A 196 -0.70 16.97 -13.85
N LYS A 197 -1.62 16.53 -14.73
CA LYS A 197 -2.25 17.37 -15.75
C LYS A 197 -3.32 18.31 -15.17
N GLU A 198 -4.10 17.84 -14.20
CA GLU A 198 -5.24 18.58 -13.64
C GLU A 198 -4.83 19.60 -12.57
N TRP A 199 -3.91 19.22 -11.68
CA TRP A 199 -3.48 20.04 -10.54
C TRP A 199 -2.11 20.69 -10.77
N GLY A 200 -1.31 20.12 -11.67
CA GLY A 200 0.11 20.43 -11.79
C GLY A 200 0.97 19.50 -10.92
N PRO A 201 2.25 19.29 -11.28
CA PRO A 201 3.15 18.39 -10.56
C PRO A 201 3.45 18.86 -9.13
N ASP A 202 3.56 20.17 -8.90
CA ASP A 202 3.91 20.73 -7.59
C ASP A 202 2.77 20.52 -6.58
N GLU A 203 1.52 20.81 -6.97
CA GLU A 203 0.34 20.59 -6.13
C GLU A 203 0.10 19.10 -5.83
N LEU A 204 0.33 18.23 -6.82
CA LEU A 204 0.29 16.78 -6.61
C LEU A 204 1.34 16.36 -5.58
N GLY A 205 2.57 16.89 -5.68
CA GLY A 205 3.64 16.69 -4.70
C GLY A 205 3.20 17.10 -3.29
N CYS A 206 2.78 18.36 -3.12
CA CYS A 206 2.34 18.88 -1.82
C CYS A 206 1.23 18.04 -1.16
N ARG A 207 0.27 17.53 -1.95
CA ARG A 207 -0.80 16.66 -1.40
C ARG A 207 -0.26 15.31 -0.94
N VAL A 208 0.61 14.69 -1.74
CA VAL A 208 1.24 13.42 -1.39
C VAL A 208 2.11 13.59 -0.14
N ASP A 209 2.99 14.60 -0.13
CA ASP A 209 3.93 14.82 0.96
C ASP A 209 3.18 15.18 2.26
N GLY A 210 2.14 16.02 2.20
CA GLY A 210 1.30 16.34 3.36
C GLY A 210 0.51 15.13 3.90
N ALA A 211 -0.02 14.28 3.01
CA ALA A 211 -0.69 13.04 3.42
C ALA A 211 0.31 12.05 4.03
N PHE A 212 1.52 11.97 3.49
CA PHE A 212 2.60 11.12 4.00
C PHE A 212 3.09 11.57 5.38
N ALA A 213 3.28 12.88 5.57
CA ALA A 213 3.67 13.44 6.86
C ALA A 213 2.69 13.03 7.97
N SER A 214 1.37 13.05 7.69
CA SER A 214 0.36 12.59 8.63
C SER A 214 0.46 11.09 8.98
N LEU A 215 0.85 10.25 8.01
CA LEU A 215 1.09 8.82 8.27
C LEU A 215 2.33 8.63 9.16
N LEU A 216 3.39 9.39 8.89
CA LEU A 216 4.60 9.35 9.70
C LEU A 216 4.33 9.78 11.15
N ASP A 217 3.45 10.76 11.38
CA ASP A 217 3.09 11.22 12.73
C ASP A 217 2.53 10.10 13.62
N SER A 218 1.80 9.14 13.04
CA SER A 218 1.23 8.01 13.77
C SER A 218 2.11 6.75 13.74
N SER A 219 3.15 6.72 12.91
CA SER A 219 3.95 5.52 12.65
C SER A 219 4.57 4.91 13.90
N SER A 220 5.12 5.72 14.80
CA SER A 220 5.72 5.25 16.07
C SER A 220 4.77 4.50 17.00
N GLY A 221 3.45 4.66 16.82
CA GLY A 221 2.43 3.96 17.61
C GLY A 221 2.20 2.51 17.18
N TRP A 222 2.62 2.12 15.98
CA TRP A 222 2.34 0.79 15.41
C TRP A 222 3.51 0.16 14.66
N LEU A 223 4.54 0.92 14.31
CA LEU A 223 5.72 0.47 13.59
C LEU A 223 6.92 0.40 14.55
N THR A 224 7.48 -0.79 14.72
CA THR A 224 8.75 -1.01 15.41
C THR A 224 9.84 -1.20 14.37
N VAL A 225 10.88 -0.37 14.41
CA VAL A 225 12.03 -0.51 13.51
C VAL A 225 12.99 -1.58 14.07
N ASP A 226 13.20 -2.64 13.31
CA ASP A 226 14.17 -3.71 13.61
C ASP A 226 15.42 -3.52 12.75
N HIS A 227 16.53 -3.15 13.40
CA HIS A 227 17.83 -2.98 12.76
C HIS A 227 18.60 -4.28 12.72
N ARG A 228 19.04 -4.68 11.52
CA ARG A 228 19.89 -5.85 11.29
C ARG A 228 21.13 -5.47 10.52
N THR A 229 22.20 -6.24 10.72
CA THR A 229 23.50 -5.98 10.09
C THR A 229 24.04 -7.24 9.43
N GLY A 230 24.73 -7.04 8.31
CA GLY A 230 25.47 -8.07 7.60
C GLY A 230 24.59 -9.08 6.86
N ALA A 231 25.26 -10.04 6.23
CA ALA A 231 24.60 -11.06 5.41
C ALA A 231 23.64 -11.93 6.23
N ASP A 232 24.04 -12.30 7.46
CA ASP A 232 23.21 -13.12 8.35
C ASP A 232 21.92 -12.38 8.77
N GLY A 233 22.03 -11.08 9.07
CA GLY A 233 20.86 -10.24 9.36
C GLY A 233 19.90 -10.15 8.17
N MET A 234 20.45 -9.97 6.96
CA MET A 234 19.66 -9.98 5.72
C MET A 234 18.94 -11.31 5.49
N GLN A 235 19.66 -12.43 5.68
CA GLN A 235 19.08 -13.75 5.49
C GLN A 235 17.95 -14.02 6.49
N GLN A 236 18.13 -13.68 7.77
CA GLN A 236 17.09 -13.84 8.79
C GLN A 236 15.82 -13.04 8.48
N VAL A 237 15.97 -11.81 7.98
CA VAL A 237 14.83 -10.98 7.56
C VAL A 237 14.14 -11.59 6.36
N TYR A 238 14.90 -12.00 5.35
CA TYR A 238 14.37 -12.65 4.16
C TYR A 238 13.57 -13.91 4.52
N ASP A 239 14.13 -14.77 5.37
CA ASP A 239 13.48 -16.00 5.82
C ASP A 239 12.18 -15.72 6.57
N GLN A 240 12.13 -14.70 7.43
CA GLN A 240 10.91 -14.30 8.13
C GLN A 240 9.82 -13.81 7.17
N LEU A 241 10.19 -13.02 6.16
CA LEU A 241 9.25 -12.48 5.19
C LEU A 241 8.69 -13.58 4.28
N VAL A 242 9.55 -14.43 3.71
CA VAL A 242 9.15 -15.51 2.81
C VAL A 242 8.30 -16.56 3.52
N ASN A 243 8.62 -16.89 4.77
CA ASN A 243 7.84 -17.83 5.56
C ASN A 243 6.59 -17.21 6.20
N GLY A 244 6.36 -15.90 6.02
CA GLY A 244 5.19 -15.20 6.57
C GLY A 244 5.15 -15.17 8.10
N THR A 245 6.32 -15.25 8.76
CA THR A 245 6.47 -15.24 10.21
C THR A 245 6.90 -13.89 10.77
N ALA A 246 7.19 -12.92 9.90
CA ALA A 246 7.45 -11.55 10.30
C ALA A 246 6.23 -10.93 11.02
N ASP A 247 6.50 -10.28 12.15
CA ASP A 247 5.50 -9.49 12.86
C ASP A 247 5.03 -8.31 11.98
N PRO A 248 3.72 -8.08 11.80
CA PRO A 248 3.24 -6.97 10.96
C PRO A 248 3.66 -5.58 11.47
N SER A 249 3.90 -5.43 12.78
CA SER A 249 4.42 -4.21 13.38
C SER A 249 5.90 -3.97 13.08
N SER A 250 6.66 -4.97 12.64
CA SER A 250 8.09 -4.82 12.39
C SER A 250 8.38 -4.20 11.03
N GLY A 251 9.31 -3.24 11.01
CA GLY A 251 9.93 -2.68 9.81
C GLY A 251 11.42 -2.93 9.82
N PHE A 252 11.93 -3.74 8.89
CA PHE A 252 13.33 -4.15 8.90
C PHE A 252 14.23 -3.18 8.15
N ILE A 253 15.25 -2.65 8.82
CA ILE A 253 16.34 -1.88 8.22
C ILE A 253 17.60 -2.74 8.27
N VAL A 254 18.12 -3.13 7.11
CA VAL A 254 19.31 -3.97 7.00
C VAL A 254 20.48 -3.17 6.45
N SER A 255 21.58 -3.11 7.18
CA SER A 255 22.83 -2.51 6.73
C SER A 255 23.90 -3.58 6.46
N MET A 256 24.72 -3.38 5.43
CA MET A 256 25.85 -4.28 5.14
C MET A 256 27.12 -3.97 5.94
N GLY A 257 27.14 -2.87 6.69
CA GLY A 257 28.22 -2.50 7.60
C GLY A 257 27.68 -1.85 8.88
N ASP A 258 28.52 -1.74 9.90
CA ASP A 258 28.15 -1.01 11.13
C ASP A 258 27.86 0.45 10.77
N ALA A 259 26.78 1.01 11.31
CA ALA A 259 26.45 2.42 11.14
C ALA A 259 27.59 3.26 11.75
N THR A 260 28.43 3.85 10.90
CA THR A 260 29.45 4.83 11.30
C THR A 260 28.84 6.22 11.43
#